data_AF-A0A357NAL2-F1
#
_entry.id   AF-A0A357NAL2-F1
#
_cell.length_a   1.000
_cell.length_b   1.000
_cell.length_c   1.000
_cell.angle_alpha   90.00
_cell.angle_beta   90.00
_cell.angle_gamma   90.00
#
_symmetry.space_group_name_H-M   'P 1'
#
loop_
_entity.id
_entity.type
_entity.pdbx_description
1 polymer ?
#
loop_
_entity_poly.entity_id
_entity_poly.type
_entity_poly.pdbx_seq_one_letter_code
_entity_poly.pdbx_strand_id
1 'polypeptide(L)'
;MFQNSGHQSKGERPVKNPAGRILTLYPYREVAHMKPALTFIGAGRVGTSLAILFKEAGYPVLGIASRTASSAEQAGTLAGVPVLTAEEACRKTDILFITPSDREIPRVVAQLSS
;
A
#
# COMPACT_ATOMS: atom_id res chain seq x y z
N MET A 1 40.02 -21.49 -11.29
CA MET A 1 39.66 -22.77 -10.63
C MET A 1 38.36 -22.50 -9.86
N PHE A 2 37.23 -22.66 -10.54
CA PHE A 2 35.90 -22.42 -9.96
C PHE A 2 35.35 -23.77 -9.48
N GLN A 3 35.02 -23.88 -8.19
CA GLN A 3 34.14 -24.94 -7.70
C GLN A 3 32.89 -24.25 -7.15
N ASN A 4 31.81 -24.37 -7.92
CA ASN A 4 30.45 -23.99 -7.53
C ASN A 4 29.77 -25.25 -7.00
N SER A 5 29.71 -25.40 -5.67
CA SER A 5 29.03 -26.52 -5.01
C SER A 5 27.53 -26.26 -5.01
N GLY A 6 26.84 -26.84 -6.00
CA GLY A 6 25.39 -26.77 -6.13
C GLY A 6 24.67 -27.31 -4.90
N HIS A 7 24.08 -26.40 -4.13
CA HIS A 7 23.05 -26.73 -3.15
C HIS A 7 21.80 -27.17 -3.92
N GLN A 8 21.66 -28.48 -4.13
CA GLN A 8 20.44 -29.07 -4.65
C GLN A 8 19.34 -28.90 -3.59
N SER A 9 18.40 -27.99 -3.85
CA SER A 9 17.16 -27.88 -3.08
C SER A 9 16.41 -29.21 -3.16
N LYS A 10 16.31 -29.90 -2.02
CA LYS A 10 15.51 -31.11 -1.86
C LYS A 10 14.06 -30.74 -2.20
N GLY A 11 13.53 -31.29 -3.30
CA GLY A 11 12.20 -30.98 -3.80
C GLY A 11 11.13 -31.07 -2.70
N GLU A 12 10.48 -29.95 -2.44
CA GLU A 12 9.36 -29.84 -1.51
C GLU A 12 8.22 -30.76 -1.96
N ARG A 13 7.68 -31.56 -1.03
CA ARG A 13 6.56 -32.46 -1.33
C ARG A 13 5.29 -31.61 -1.54
N PRO A 14 4.50 -31.86 -2.60
CA PRO A 14 3.29 -31.08 -2.86
C PRO A 14 2.31 -31.16 -1.68
N VAL A 15 1.89 -30.01 -1.17
CA VAL A 15 0.85 -29.93 -0.13
C VAL A 15 -0.50 -30.21 -0.79
N LYS A 16 -1.17 -31.26 -0.33
CA LYS A 16 -2.51 -31.62 -0.79
C LYS A 16 -3.55 -31.07 0.18
N ASN A 17 -4.68 -30.60 -0.32
CA ASN A 17 -5.83 -30.28 0.53
C ASN A 17 -6.51 -31.57 1.05
N PRO A 18 -7.48 -31.48 1.97
CA PRO A 18 -8.22 -32.65 2.48
C PRO A 18 -8.93 -33.49 1.40
N ALA A 19 -9.16 -32.91 0.21
CA ALA A 19 -9.71 -33.59 -0.96
C ALA A 19 -8.64 -34.21 -1.89
N GLY A 20 -7.36 -34.23 -1.46
CA GLY A 20 -6.25 -34.83 -2.20
C GLY A 20 -5.74 -34.02 -3.40
N ARG A 21 -6.25 -32.81 -3.63
CA ARG A 21 -5.82 -31.95 -4.73
C ARG A 21 -4.52 -31.23 -4.37
N ILE A 22 -3.56 -31.22 -5.28
CA ILE A 22 -2.33 -30.43 -5.14
C ILE A 22 -2.75 -28.97 -5.07
N LEU A 23 -2.45 -28.31 -3.95
CA LEU A 23 -2.46 -26.86 -3.90
C LEU A 23 -1.22 -26.42 -4.68
N THR A 24 -1.41 -25.82 -5.85
CA THR A 24 -0.36 -25.00 -6.45
C THR A 24 -0.15 -23.87 -5.46
N LEU A 25 0.83 -24.01 -4.55
CA LEU A 25 1.35 -22.88 -3.82
C LEU A 25 1.69 -21.87 -4.92
N TYR A 26 1.04 -20.71 -4.92
CA TYR A 26 1.53 -19.61 -5.73
C TYR A 26 2.99 -19.47 -5.35
N PRO A 27 3.95 -19.82 -6.23
CA PRO A 27 5.32 -19.66 -5.85
C PRO A 27 5.45 -18.17 -5.62
N TYR A 28 5.80 -17.76 -4.40
CA TYR A 28 6.32 -16.43 -4.11
C TYR A 28 7.73 -16.39 -4.74
N ARG A 29 7.76 -16.60 -6.06
CA ARG A 29 8.88 -16.29 -6.93
C ARG A 29 9.01 -14.80 -6.84
N GLU A 30 10.24 -14.37 -6.63
CA GLU A 30 10.70 -12.99 -6.68
C GLU A 30 10.29 -12.37 -8.01
N VAL A 31 9.03 -11.90 -8.08
CA VAL A 31 8.66 -10.86 -9.03
C VAL A 31 9.43 -9.65 -8.53
N ALA A 32 10.10 -8.90 -9.41
CA ALA A 32 10.60 -7.60 -9.03
C ALA A 32 9.39 -6.76 -8.59
N HIS A 33 9.07 -6.81 -7.29
CA HIS A 33 7.88 -6.17 -6.75
C HIS A 33 8.20 -4.68 -6.71
N MET A 34 7.82 -3.98 -7.78
CA MET A 34 7.70 -2.54 -7.75
C MET A 34 6.89 -2.17 -6.50
N LYS A 35 7.39 -1.22 -5.72
CA LYS A 35 6.69 -0.76 -4.53
C LYS A 35 5.32 -0.22 -4.96
N PRO A 36 4.22 -0.66 -4.31
CA PRO A 36 2.90 -0.20 -4.65
C PRO A 36 2.80 1.31 -4.47
N ALA A 37 2.08 1.97 -5.37
CA ALA A 37 1.77 3.38 -5.28
C ALA A 37 0.71 3.65 -4.20
N LEU A 38 0.99 4.63 -3.36
CA LEU A 38 0.24 4.89 -2.13
C LEU A 38 -0.44 6.26 -2.19
N THR A 39 -1.65 6.33 -1.68
CA THR A 39 -2.38 7.58 -1.42
C THR A 39 -3.05 7.53 -0.06
N PHE A 40 -3.39 8.70 0.47
CA PHE A 40 -3.95 8.83 1.81
C PHE A 40 -5.22 9.67 1.79
N ILE A 41 -6.27 9.22 2.47
CA ILE A 41 -7.43 10.01 2.87
C ILE A 41 -7.38 10.17 4.40
N GLY A 42 -7.10 11.38 4.86
CA GLY A 42 -6.96 11.70 6.27
C GLY A 42 -5.63 12.37 6.59
N ALA A 43 -5.59 13.69 6.48
CA ALA A 43 -4.41 14.54 6.75
C ALA A 43 -4.16 14.81 8.25
N GLY A 44 -4.39 13.80 9.09
CA GLY A 44 -4.09 13.86 10.52
C GLY A 44 -2.67 13.36 10.83
N ARG A 45 -2.34 13.22 12.12
CA ARG A 45 -1.02 12.74 12.57
C ARG A 45 -0.61 11.43 11.89
N VAL A 46 -1.49 10.43 11.90
CA VAL A 46 -1.18 9.10 11.34
C VAL A 46 -0.96 9.16 9.83
N GLY A 47 -1.90 9.74 9.07
CA GLY A 47 -1.78 9.81 7.60
C GLY A 47 -0.55 10.60 7.14
N THR A 48 -0.28 11.74 7.78
CA THR A 48 0.90 12.56 7.45
C THR A 48 2.21 11.84 7.80
N SER A 49 2.31 11.22 8.98
CA SER A 49 3.50 10.45 9.37
C SER A 49 3.74 9.26 8.44
N LEU A 50 2.71 8.51 8.09
CA LEU A 50 2.85 7.39 7.16
C LEU A 50 3.29 7.86 5.77
N ALA A 51 2.71 8.95 5.25
CA ALA A 51 3.10 9.49 3.95
C ALA A 51 4.57 9.90 3.91
N ILE A 52 5.09 10.54 4.98
CA ILE A 52 6.51 10.86 5.13
C ILE A 52 7.36 9.59 5.15
N LEU A 53 7.06 8.66 6.06
CA LEU A 53 7.88 7.47 6.28
C LEU A 53 7.89 6.53 5.07
N PHE A 54 6.77 6.38 4.37
CA PHE A 54 6.73 5.58 3.14
C PHE A 54 7.51 6.23 2.01
N LYS A 55 7.44 7.55 1.87
CA LYS A 55 8.24 8.28 0.88
C LYS A 55 9.73 8.16 1.17
N GLU A 56 10.14 8.31 2.43
CA GLU A 56 11.53 8.08 2.87
C GLU A 56 11.97 6.64 2.63
N ALA A 57 11.07 5.68 2.83
CA ALA A 57 11.30 4.28 2.50
C ALA A 57 11.26 4.01 0.98
N GLY A 58 11.07 5.02 0.13
CA GLY A 58 11.12 4.92 -1.33
C GLY A 58 9.85 4.37 -2.00
N TYR A 59 8.70 4.39 -1.31
CA TYR A 59 7.41 4.09 -1.94
C TYR A 59 6.94 5.31 -2.76
N PRO A 60 6.26 5.09 -3.91
CA PRO A 60 5.62 6.15 -4.66
C PRO A 60 4.39 6.65 -3.91
N VAL A 61 4.54 7.72 -3.12
CA VAL A 61 3.42 8.40 -2.47
C VAL A 61 2.85 9.45 -3.40
N LEU A 62 1.67 9.18 -3.95
CA LEU A 62 1.06 9.97 -5.02
C LEU A 62 0.27 11.18 -4.52
N GLY A 63 -0.07 11.24 -3.23
CA GLY A 63 -0.68 12.42 -2.63
C GLY A 63 -1.57 12.14 -1.41
N ILE A 64 -2.05 13.22 -0.81
CA ILE A 64 -2.90 13.21 0.40
C ILE A 64 -4.16 14.01 0.15
N ALA A 65 -5.30 13.45 0.57
CA ALA A 65 -6.61 14.09 0.58
C ALA A 65 -7.10 14.28 2.02
N SER A 66 -7.91 15.31 2.23
CA SER A 66 -8.64 15.54 3.48
C SER A 66 -9.98 16.20 3.20
N ARG A 67 -10.88 16.16 4.18
CA ARG A 67 -12.18 16.85 4.11
C ARG A 67 -12.03 18.36 4.03
N THR A 68 -10.95 18.90 4.62
CA THR A 68 -10.65 20.33 4.65
C THR A 68 -9.39 20.59 3.84
N ALA A 69 -9.45 21.61 2.96
CA ALA A 69 -8.31 22.00 2.12
C ALA A 69 -7.07 22.34 2.96
N SER A 70 -7.24 23.17 4.00
CA SER A 70 -6.14 23.57 4.90
C SER A 70 -5.38 22.38 5.52
N SER A 71 -6.09 21.33 5.95
CA SER A 71 -5.41 20.14 6.50
C SER A 71 -4.67 19.36 5.41
N ALA A 72 -5.26 19.21 4.22
CA ALA A 72 -4.61 18.53 3.11
C ALA A 72 -3.35 19.28 2.65
N GLU A 73 -3.42 20.60 2.53
CA GLU A 73 -2.30 21.47 2.15
C GLU A 73 -1.17 21.39 3.18
N GLN A 74 -1.47 21.48 4.47
CA GLN A 74 -0.47 21.34 5.53
C GLN A 74 0.22 19.98 5.48
N ALA A 75 -0.55 18.89 5.35
CA ALA A 75 0.01 17.54 5.28
C ALA A 75 0.81 17.30 3.98
N GLY A 76 0.30 17.76 2.85
CA GLY A 76 0.98 17.68 1.55
C GLY A 76 2.29 18.44 1.57
N THR A 77 2.32 19.62 2.20
CA THR A 77 3.54 20.41 2.40
C THR A 77 4.55 19.66 3.27
N LEU A 78 4.11 19.13 4.43
CA LEU A 78 4.99 18.39 5.35
C LEU A 78 5.55 17.10 4.75
N ALA A 79 4.74 16.36 4.00
CA ALA A 79 5.18 15.14 3.31
C ALA A 79 5.88 15.41 1.97
N GLY A 80 5.81 16.64 1.45
CA GLY A 80 6.28 17.03 0.13
C GLY A 80 5.59 16.25 -1.00
N VAL A 81 4.27 16.07 -0.90
CA VAL A 81 3.43 15.32 -1.85
C VAL A 81 2.24 16.19 -2.25
N PRO A 82 1.63 15.97 -3.43
CA PRO A 82 0.53 16.81 -3.88
C PRO A 82 -0.74 16.57 -3.03
N VAL A 83 -1.58 17.61 -3.01
CA VAL A 83 -2.94 17.50 -2.48
C VAL A 83 -3.82 16.87 -3.56
N LEU A 84 -4.64 15.90 -3.13
CA LEU A 84 -5.61 15.23 -3.99
C LEU A 84 -7.02 15.46 -3.47
N THR A 85 -7.99 15.32 -4.37
CA THR A 85 -9.36 15.00 -3.99
C THR A 85 -9.46 13.53 -3.53
N ALA A 86 -10.53 13.19 -2.80
CA ALA A 86 -10.77 11.81 -2.38
C ALA A 86 -10.94 10.86 -3.59
N GLU A 87 -11.59 11.33 -4.66
CA GLU A 87 -11.78 10.55 -5.88
C GLU A 87 -10.45 10.28 -6.60
N GLU A 88 -9.58 11.29 -6.70
CA GLU A 88 -8.25 11.12 -7.30
C GLU A 88 -7.39 10.14 -6.50
N ALA A 89 -7.46 10.19 -5.16
CA ALA A 89 -6.75 9.25 -4.30
C ALA A 89 -7.17 7.79 -4.60
N CYS A 90 -8.48 7.53 -4.73
CA CYS A 90 -8.98 6.20 -5.08
C CYS A 90 -8.53 5.71 -6.46
N ARG A 91 -8.53 6.60 -7.48
CA ARG A 91 -8.26 6.20 -8.87
C ARG A 91 -6.79 5.97 -9.19
N LYS A 92 -5.87 6.67 -8.51
CA LYS A 92 -4.45 6.73 -8.89
C LYS A 92 -3.58 5.68 -8.19
N THR A 93 -4.11 4.94 -7.21
CA THR A 93 -3.31 4.22 -6.21
C THR A 93 -3.42 2.70 -6.32
N ASP A 94 -2.37 1.99 -5.92
CA ASP A 94 -2.43 0.55 -5.68
C ASP A 94 -2.96 0.27 -4.26
N ILE A 95 -2.56 1.10 -3.29
CA ILE A 95 -3.01 1.01 -1.89
C ILE A 95 -3.50 2.39 -1.41
N LEU A 96 -4.76 2.44 -1.00
CA LEU A 96 -5.38 3.60 -0.36
C LEU A 96 -5.38 3.45 1.16
N PHE A 97 -4.73 4.38 1.86
CA PHE A 97 -4.82 4.48 3.31
C PHE A 97 -5.98 5.39 3.71
N ILE A 98 -6.91 4.88 4.51
CA ILE A 98 -8.01 5.67 5.09
C ILE A 98 -7.68 5.89 6.56
N THR A 99 -7.18 7.07 6.89
CA THR A 99 -6.74 7.46 8.24
C THR A 99 -7.44 8.73 8.79
N PRO A 100 -8.75 8.95 8.56
CA PRO A 100 -9.46 9.98 9.31
C PRO A 100 -9.65 9.52 10.76
N SER A 101 -10.16 10.39 11.63
CA SER A 101 -10.59 9.95 12.97
C SER A 101 -11.73 8.95 12.88
N ASP A 102 -11.82 7.98 13.78
CA ASP A 102 -12.79 6.87 13.76
C ASP A 102 -14.23 7.30 13.50
N ARG A 103 -14.67 8.40 14.13
CA ARG A 103 -16.00 8.99 13.97
C ARG A 103 -16.36 9.38 12.53
N GLU A 104 -15.37 9.56 11.67
CA GLU A 104 -15.53 9.98 10.27
C GLU A 104 -15.43 8.83 9.28
N ILE A 105 -14.97 7.65 9.72
CA ILE A 105 -14.82 6.48 8.83
C ILE A 105 -16.15 6.14 8.13
N PRO A 106 -17.32 6.09 8.80
CA PRO A 106 -18.57 5.77 8.11
C PRO A 106 -18.90 6.74 6.98
N ARG A 107 -18.67 8.04 7.21
CA ARG A 107 -18.90 9.09 6.21
C ARG A 107 -17.95 8.96 5.02
N VAL A 108 -16.67 8.71 5.28
CA VAL A 108 -15.66 8.54 4.22
C VAL A 108 -15.96 7.30 3.40
N VAL A 109 -16.27 6.17 4.03
CA VAL A 109 -16.62 4.94 3.31
C VAL A 109 -17.86 5.13 2.42
N ALA A 110 -18.91 5.79 2.93
CA ALA A 110 -20.09 6.08 2.14
C ALA A 110 -19.78 6.94 0.91
N GLN A 111 -18.91 7.95 1.05
CA GLN A 111 -18.48 8.81 -0.05
C GLN A 111 -17.66 8.05 -1.12
N LEU A 112 -16.90 7.03 -0.73
CA LEU A 112 -16.04 6.29 -1.64
C LEU A 112 -16.73 5.11 -2.33
N SER A 113 -17.89 4.67 -1.83
CA SER A 113 -18.62 3.49 -2.31
C SER A 113 -19.76 3.80 -3.28
N SER A 114 -19.98 5.09 -3.58
CA SER A 114 -20.99 5.59 -4.53
C SER A 114 -20.42 5.74 -5.93
#